data_AF-A0A6L3SNJ3-F1
#
_entry.id   AF-A0A6L3SNJ3-F1
#
_cell.length_a   1.000
_cell.length_b   1.000
_cell.length_c   1.000
_cell.angle_alpha   90.00
_cell.angle_beta   90.00
_cell.angle_gamma   90.00
#
_symmetry.space_group_name_H-M   'P 1'
#
loop_
_entity.id
_entity.type
_entity.pdbx_description
1 polymer ?
#
loop_
_entity_poly.entity_id
_entity_poly.type
_entity_poly.pdbx_seq_one_letter_code
_entity_poly.pdbx_strand_id
1 'polypeptide(L)' 'MIEQARRFSAPWRIIELEEAFRIEDATSSPLAYVYFSDDTERRVITGYMSREEAQRIAANIAALPDLRAALRAKDEAA' A
#
# COMPACT_ATOMS: atom_id res chain seq x y z
N MET A 1 1.51 -29.13 -9.83
CA MET A 1 1.46 -28.26 -8.65
C MET A 1 0.82 -26.95 -9.09
N ILE A 2 -0.49 -26.76 -8.87
CA ILE A 2 -1.10 -25.45 -9.10
C ILE A 2 -0.62 -24.62 -7.91
N GLU A 3 0.34 -23.75 -8.15
CA GLU A 3 0.69 -22.69 -7.21
C GLU A 3 -0.60 -21.89 -7.04
N GLN A 4 -1.33 -22.11 -5.95
CA GLN A 4 -2.50 -21.32 -5.59
C GLN A 4 -2.03 -19.88 -5.60
N ALA A 5 -2.38 -19.13 -6.66
CA ALA A 5 -1.96 -17.76 -6.83
C ALA A 5 -2.25 -17.03 -5.52
N ARG A 6 -1.21 -16.60 -4.80
CA ARG A 6 -1.37 -15.97 -3.47
C ARG A 6 -2.37 -14.84 -3.64
N ARG A 7 -3.59 -15.05 -3.13
CA ARG A 7 -4.65 -14.06 -3.16
C ARG A 7 -4.39 -13.13 -1.98
N PHE A 8 -3.86 -11.95 -2.27
CA PHE A 8 -3.71 -10.86 -1.31
C PHE A 8 -5.11 -10.40 -0.89
N SER A 9 -5.59 -10.97 0.21
CA SER A 9 -7.00 -10.88 0.58
C SER A 9 -7.34 -9.48 1.08
N ALA A 10 -8.39 -8.89 0.53
CA ALA A 10 -8.96 -7.66 1.04
C ALA A 10 -9.59 -7.90 2.44
N PRO A 11 -9.69 -6.88 3.31
CA PRO A 11 -9.17 -5.52 3.14
C PRO A 11 -7.66 -5.47 3.36
N TRP A 12 -6.97 -4.60 2.60
CA TRP A 12 -5.58 -4.29 2.88
C TRP A 12 -5.51 -3.19 3.96
N ARG A 13 -4.55 -3.32 4.87
CA ARG A 13 -4.39 -2.45 6.03
C ARG A 13 -3.04 -1.75 5.98
N ILE A 14 -3.00 -0.53 6.49
CA ILE A 14 -1.77 0.25 6.62
C ILE A 14 -1.33 0.18 8.08
N ILE A 15 -0.10 -0.26 8.30
CA ILE A 15 0.56 -0.29 9.59
C ILE A 15 1.67 0.76 9.57
N GLU A 16 1.58 1.74 10.46
CA GLU A 16 2.61 2.75 10.63
C GLU A 16 3.79 2.19 11.42
N LEU A 17 4.98 2.31 10.85
CA LEU A 17 6.27 1.99 11.47
C LEU A 17 7.07 3.29 11.63
N GLU A 18 8.24 3.21 12.25
CA GLU A 18 9.07 4.37 12.60
C GLU A 18 9.49 5.20 11.37
N GLU A 19 9.94 4.54 10.29
CA GLU A 19 10.41 5.18 9.04
C GLU A 19 9.70 4.63 7.79
N ALA A 20 8.54 3.98 7.97
CA ALA A 20 7.79 3.41 6.85
C ALA A 20 6.31 3.18 7.16
N PHE A 21 5.48 3.15 6.13
CA PHE A 21 4.15 2.55 6.17
C PHE A 21 4.21 1.17 5.53
N ARG A 22 3.82 0.14 6.28
CA ARG A 22 3.69 -1.23 5.79
C ARG A 22 2.25 -1.51 5.41
N ILE A 23 2.01 -1.95 4.18
CA ILE A 23 0.71 -2.41 3.73
C ILE A 23 0.66 -3.93 3.91
N GLU A 24 -0.34 -4.41 4.63
CA GLU A 24 -0.56 -5.84 4.86
C GLU A 24 -1.92 -6.28 4.31
N ASP A 25 -2.03 -7.54 3.90
CA ASP A 25 -3.31 -8.12 3.55
C ASP A 25 -4.13 -8.53 4.80
N ALA A 26 -5.35 -9.03 4.59
CA ALA A 26 -6.21 -9.48 5.66
C ALA A 26 -5.63 -10.63 6.51
N THR A 27 -4.57 -11.30 6.04
CA THR A 27 -3.85 -12.36 6.77
C THR A 27 -2.59 -11.85 7.47
N SER A 28 -2.40 -10.53 7.53
CA SER A 28 -1.20 -9.87 8.05
C SER A 28 0.07 -10.20 7.24
N SER A 29 -0.08 -10.56 5.97
CA SER A 29 1.06 -10.75 5.08
C SER A 29 1.52 -9.39 4.53
N PRO A 30 2.82 -9.03 4.64
CA PRO A 30 3.33 -7.77 4.12
C PRO A 30 3.29 -7.77 2.59
N LEU A 31 2.63 -6.76 2.03
CA LEU A 31 2.46 -6.54 0.60
C LEU A 31 3.43 -5.50 0.05
N ALA A 32 3.61 -4.40 0.77
CA ALA A 32 4.45 -3.28 0.36
C ALA A 32 4.93 -2.47 1.56
N TYR A 33 6.05 -1.76 1.35
CA TYR A 33 6.60 -0.80 2.31
C TYR A 33 6.78 0.53 1.60
N VAL A 34 6.30 1.61 2.22
CA VAL A 34 6.47 2.98 1.74
C VAL A 34 7.34 3.73 2.75
N TYR A 35 8.60 3.92 2.41
CA TYR A 35 9.57 4.58 3.29
C TYR A 35 9.38 6.10 3.28
N PHE A 36 9.58 6.70 4.45
CA PHE A 36 9.59 8.15 4.62
C PHE A 36 10.68 8.56 5.61
N SER A 37 10.95 9.85 5.68
CA SER A 37 11.71 10.42 6.79
C SER A 37 11.11 11.75 7.20
N ASP A 38 11.02 11.99 8.51
CA ASP A 38 10.66 13.31 9.05
C ASP A 38 11.88 14.23 9.16
N ASP A 39 13.08 13.69 9.02
CA ASP A 39 14.30 14.46 9.00
C ASP A 39 14.51 15.04 7.59
N THR A 40 14.59 16.37 7.51
CA THR A 40 14.71 17.09 6.23
C THR A 40 16.09 16.85 5.59
N GLU A 41 17.16 16.73 6.38
CA GLU A 41 18.50 16.43 5.86
C GLU A 41 18.55 15.01 5.32
N ARG A 42 17.97 14.05 6.04
CA ARG A 42 17.86 12.66 5.56
C ARG A 42 17.05 12.58 4.27
N ARG A 43 15.91 13.26 4.17
CA ARG A 43 15.10 13.29 2.93
C ARG A 43 15.89 13.76 1.72
N VAL A 44 16.72 14.81 1.86
CA VAL A 44 17.55 15.33 0.77
C VAL A 44 18.62 14.32 0.36
N ILE A 45 19.21 13.59 1.31
CA ILE A 45 20.29 12.62 1.05
C ILE A 45 19.75 11.30 0.47
N THR A 46 18.64 10.79 1.00
CA THR A 46 18.08 9.49 0.61
C THR A 46 17.04 9.58 -0.51
N GLY A 47 16.53 10.78 -0.78
CA GLY A 47 15.38 10.98 -1.66
C GLY A 47 14.06 10.46 -1.06
N TYR A 48 13.99 10.29 0.27
CA TYR A 48 12.78 9.81 0.92
C TYR A 48 11.66 10.85 0.91
N MET A 49 10.44 10.34 0.85
CA MET A 49 9.21 11.12 0.95
C MET A 49 9.02 11.69 2.35
N SER A 50 8.19 12.73 2.47
CA SER A 50 7.60 13.12 3.75
C SER A 50 6.67 12.03 4.29
N ARG A 51 6.40 12.07 5.60
CA ARG A 51 5.39 11.19 6.22
C ARG A 51 4.02 11.35 5.54
N GLU A 52 3.59 12.56 5.24
CA GLU A 52 2.31 12.83 4.59
C GLU A 52 2.26 12.29 3.15
N GLU A 53 3.34 12.45 2.40
CA GLU A 53 3.48 11.92 1.04
C GLU A 53 3.41 10.39 1.06
N ALA A 54 4.19 9.76 1.93
CA ALA A 54 4.19 8.32 2.09
C ALA A 54 2.85 7.77 2.58
N GLN A 55 2.16 8.48 3.48
CA GLN A 55 0.82 8.11 3.94
C GLN A 55 -0.19 8.13 2.79
N ARG A 56 -0.15 9.15 1.91
CA ARG A 56 -1.03 9.22 0.72
C ARG A 56 -0.77 8.07 -0.24
N ILE A 57 0.51 7.74 -0.49
CA ILE A 57 0.86 6.61 -1.35
C ILE A 57 0.40 5.28 -0.71
N ALA A 58 0.62 5.09 0.58
CA ALA A 58 0.17 3.90 1.30
C ALA A 58 -1.36 3.74 1.26
N ALA A 59 -2.11 4.84 1.42
CA ALA A 59 -3.57 4.86 1.31
C ALA A 59 -4.06 4.44 -0.08
N ASN A 60 -3.44 4.97 -1.13
CA ASN A 60 -3.76 4.60 -2.51
C ASN A 60 -3.48 3.11 -2.78
N ILE A 61 -2.38 2.56 -2.25
CA ILE A 61 -2.06 1.14 -2.39
C ILE A 61 -3.08 0.29 -1.65
N ALA A 62 -3.42 0.64 -0.40
CA ALA A 62 -4.40 -0.11 0.39
C ALA A 62 -5.81 -0.14 -0.24
N ALA A 63 -6.17 0.89 -1.01
CA ALA A 63 -7.44 0.97 -1.74
C ALA A 63 -7.49 0.18 -3.06
N LEU A 64 -6.39 -0.46 -3.49
CA LEU A 64 -6.35 -1.20 -4.76
C LEU A 64 -7.39 -2.32 -4.89
N PRO A 65 -7.73 -3.10 -3.85
CA PRO A 65 -8.79 -4.09 -3.95
C PRO A 65 -10.15 -3.47 -4.28
N ASP A 66 -10.48 -2.35 -3.64
CA ASP A 66 -11.75 -1.64 -3.86
C ASP A 66 -11.78 -0.99 -5.24
N LEU A 67 -10.68 -0.38 -5.68
CA LEU A 67 -10.55 0.16 -7.03
C LEU A 67 -10.75 -0.92 -8.09
N ARG A 68 -10.16 -2.10 -7.90
CA ARG A 68 -10.33 -3.24 -8.82
C ARG A 68 -11.77 -3.75 -8.85
N ALA A 69 -12.45 -3.80 -7.71
CA ALA A 69 -13.86 -4.16 -7.65
C ALA A 69 -14.73 -3.14 -8.38
N ALA A 70 -14.49 -1.84 -8.17
CA ALA A 70 -15.21 -0.76 -8.83
C ALA A 70 -15.00 -0.75 -10.35
N LEU A 71 -13.77 -0.99 -10.82
CA LEU A 71 -13.46 -1.08 -12.26
C LEU A 71 -14.21 -2.23 -12.95
N ARG A 72 -14.27 -3.41 -12.32
CA ARG A 72 -15.04 -4.55 -12.87
C ARG A 72 -16.53 -4.23 -12.97
N ALA A 73 -17.10 -3.64 -11.92
CA ALA A 73 -18.51 -3.23 -11.93
C ALA A 73 -18.81 -2.20 -13.02
N LYS A 74 -17.85 -1.31 -13.32
CA LYS A 74 -17.97 -0.33 -14.41
C LYS A 74 -17.96 -0.98 -15.79
N ASP A 75 -17.08 -1.96 -16.01
CA ASP A 75 -16.99 -2.68 -17.29
C ASP A 75 -18.25 -3.53 -17.56
N GLU A 76 -18.87 -4.09 -16.52
CA GLU A 76 -20.12 -4.86 -16.63
C GLU A 76 -21.37 -3.99 -16.88
N ALA A 77 -21.28 -2.69 -16.58
CA ALA A 77 -22.36 -1.73 -16.76
C ALA A 77 -22.32 -0.98 -18.11
N ALA A 78 -21.28 -1.22 -18.93
CA ALA A 78 -21.05 -0.60 -20.23
C ALA A 78 -21.45 -1.51 -21.40
#